data_AF-A0A7V8XNQ7-F1
#
_entry.id   AF-A0A7V8XNQ7-F1
#
_cell.length_a   1.000
_cell.length_b   1.000
_cell.length_c   1.000
_cell.angle_alpha   90.00
_cell.angle_beta   90.00
_cell.angle_gamma   90.00
#
_symmetry.space_group_name_H-M   'P 1'
#
loop_
_entity.id
_entity.type
_entity.pdbx_description
1 polymer ?
#
loop_
_entity_poly.entity_id
_entity_poly.type
_entity_poly.pdbx_seq_one_letter_code
_entity_poly.pdbx_strand_id
1 'polypeptide(L)' 'VPEGSPLLVEQRLIVDERGRPLESTESRYAGGRYGLQIDFDVDRPRNRE' A
#
# COMPACT_ATOMS: atom_id res chain seq x y z
N VAL A 1 8.42 12.26 -14.86
CA VAL A 1 7.52 13.45 -14.88
C VAL A 1 8.39 14.69 -14.75
N PRO A 2 7.94 15.89 -15.12
CA PRO A 2 8.72 17.12 -14.89
C PRO A 2 9.16 17.24 -13.42
N GLU A 3 10.31 17.84 -13.19
CA GLU A 3 10.79 18.14 -11.85
C GLU A 3 9.76 18.99 -11.07
N GLY A 4 9.61 18.72 -9.77
CA GLY A 4 8.61 19.39 -8.92
C GLY A 4 7.17 18.92 -9.13
N SER A 5 6.90 18.01 -10.07
CA SER A 5 5.56 17.42 -10.22
C SER A 5 5.15 16.63 -8.98
N PRO A 6 3.88 16.69 -8.54
CA PRO A 6 3.39 15.88 -7.44
C PRO A 6 3.48 14.38 -7.78
N LEU A 7 3.92 13.60 -6.78
CA LEU A 7 4.02 12.15 -6.86
C LEU A 7 3.14 11.53 -5.77
N LEU A 8 2.47 10.43 -6.13
CA LEU A 8 1.96 9.49 -5.15
C LEU A 8 3.12 8.60 -4.72
N VAL A 9 3.42 8.58 -3.42
CA VAL A 9 4.49 7.76 -2.85
C VAL A 9 3.86 6.68 -1.98
N GLU A 10 4.15 5.41 -2.30
CA GLU A 10 3.75 4.22 -1.55
C GLU A 10 4.98 3.65 -0.85
N GLN A 11 4.86 3.36 0.44
CA GLN A 11 5.85 2.59 1.20
C GLN A 11 5.23 1.25 1.60
N ARG A 12 5.88 0.14 1.23
CA ARG A 12 5.38 -1.22 1.46
C ARG A 12 6.44 -2.08 2.13
N LEU A 13 6.02 -2.78 3.19
CA LEU A 13 6.76 -3.85 3.83
C LEU A 13 6.00 -5.16 3.63
N ILE A 14 6.60 -6.12 2.93
CA ILE A 14 6.09 -7.49 2.82
C ILE A 14 6.82 -8.35 3.84
N VAL A 15 6.07 -9.12 4.63
CA VAL A 15 6.61 -10.05 5.64
C VAL A 15 6.23 -11.49 5.32
N ASP A 16 7.02 -12.44 5.78
CA ASP A 16 6.67 -13.87 5.73
C ASP A 16 5.62 -14.24 6.79
N GLU A 17 5.17 -15.50 6.79
CA GLU A 17 4.18 -16.01 7.77
C GLU A 17 4.64 -15.97 9.23
N ARG A 18 5.95 -15.78 9.48
CA ARG A 18 6.53 -15.61 10.81
C ARG A 18 6.76 -14.14 11.15
N GLY A 19 6.27 -13.22 10.33
CA GLY A 19 6.42 -11.78 10.48
C GLY A 19 7.80 -11.23 10.14
N ARG A 20 8.68 -12.03 9.50
CA ARG A 20 10.02 -11.57 9.14
C ARG A 20 9.97 -10.79 7.83
N PRO A 21 10.65 -9.63 7.72
CA PRO A 21 10.71 -8.86 6.47
C PRO A 21 11.23 -9.69 5.30
N LEU A 22 10.49 -9.67 4.20
CA LEU A 22 10.90 -10.22 2.90
C LEU A 22 11.28 -9.12 1.92
N GLU A 23 10.53 -8.02 1.90
CA GLU A 23 10.74 -6.89 0.98
C GLU A 23 10.39 -5.57 1.67
N SER A 24 11.22 -4.55 1.45
CA SER A 24 10.94 -3.16 1.78
C SER A 24 11.11 -2.31 0.53
N THR A 25 10.02 -1.69 0.08
CA THR A 25 9.97 -0.98 -1.20
C THR A 25 9.32 0.39 -1.02
N GLU A 26 9.91 1.39 -1.68
CA GLU A 26 9.25 2.67 -1.94
C GLU A 26 8.96 2.81 -3.44
N SER A 27 7.68 2.92 -3.77
CA SER A 27 7.21 3.15 -5.13
C SER A 27 6.80 4.60 -5.30
N ARG A 28 7.13 5.22 -6.45
CA ARG A 28 6.74 6.60 -6.77
C ARG A 28 6.02 6.65 -8.10
N TYR A 29 4.79 7.16 -8.08
CA TYR A 29 3.90 7.23 -9.24
C TYR A 29 3.61 8.68 -9.63
N ALA A 30 3.48 8.91 -10.93
CA ALA A 30 3.08 10.20 -11.46
C ALA A 30 1.64 10.53 -11.03
N GLY A 31 1.45 11.52 -10.14
CA GLY A 31 0.14 11.79 -9.55
C GLY A 31 -0.96 12.17 -10.56
N GLY A 32 -0.59 12.80 -11.68
CA GLY A 32 -1.54 13.09 -12.77
C GLY A 32 -1.94 11.88 -13.62
N ARG A 33 -1.36 10.70 -13.39
CA ARG A 33 -1.62 9.46 -14.14
C ARG A 33 -2.14 8.32 -13.26
N TYR A 34 -1.89 8.37 -11.95
CA TYR A 34 -2.15 7.26 -11.04
C TYR A 34 -2.82 7.78 -9.77
N GLY A 35 -3.80 7.01 -9.28
CA GLY A 35 -4.47 7.21 -8.00
C GLY A 35 -4.68 5.86 -7.29
N LEU A 36 -4.83 5.90 -5.96
CA LEU A 36 -5.23 4.73 -5.17
C LEU A 36 -6.74 4.77 -4.99
N GLN A 37 -7.42 3.78 -5.56
CA GLN A 37 -8.82 3.53 -5.27
C GLN A 37 -8.89 2.34 -4.31
N ILE A 38 -9.48 2.56 -3.14
CA ILE A 38 -9.54 1.59 -2.06
C ILE A 38 -10.97 1.59 -1.52
N ASP A 39 -11.57 0.41 -1.46
CA ASP A 39 -12.84 0.18 -0.80
C ASP A 39 -12.58 -0.53 0.54
N PHE A 40 -13.35 -0.16 1.56
CA PHE A 40 -13.31 -0.77 2.88
C PHE A 40 -14.64 -1.47 3.15
N ASP A 41 -14.56 -2.66 3.74
CA ASP A 41 -15.73 -3.39 4.23
C ASP A 41 -15.55 -3.73 5.71
N VAL A 42 -16.67 -3.93 6.41
CA VAL A 42 -16.69 -4.31 7.83
C VAL A 42 -16.80 -5.82 7.92
N ASP A 43 -15.69 -6.47 8.32
CA ASP A 43 -15.75 -7.90 8.63
C ASP A 43 -16.54 -8.12 9.93
N ARG A 44 -17.47 -9.09 9.92
CA ARG A 44 -18.22 -9.43 11.14
C ARG A 44 -17.24 -10.02 12.15
N PRO A 45 -17.43 -9.76 13.46
CA PRO A 45 -16.57 -10.39 14.46
C PRO A 45 -16.62 -11.91 14.28
N ARG A 46 -15.45 -12.54 14.14
CA ARG A 46 -15.35 -14.00 14.20
C ARG A 46 -15.76 -14.41 15.60
N ASN A 47 -16.98 -14.92 15.76
CA ASN A 47 -17.35 -15.63 16.97
C ASN A 47 -16.34 -16.77 17.14
N ARG A 48 -15.56 -16.73 18.23
CA ARG A 48 -14.85 -17.90 18.71
C ARG A 48 -15.92 -18.84 19.29
N GLU A 49 -16.31 -19.83 18.53
CA GLU A 49 -16.86 -21.07 19.11
C GLU A 49 -15.72 -21.98 19.56
#